data_AF-A0A2G6R3W8-F1
#
_entry.id   AF-A0A2G6R3W8-F1
#
_cell.length_a   1.000
_cell.length_b   1.000
_cell.length_c   1.000
_cell.angle_alpha   90.00
_cell.angle_beta   90.00
_cell.angle_gamma   90.00
#
_symmetry.space_group_name_H-M   'P 1'
#
loop_
_entity.id
_entity.type
_entity.pdbx_description
1 polymer ?
#
loop_
_entity_poly.entity_id
_entity_poly.type
_entity_poly.pdbx_seq_one_letter_code
_entity_poly.pdbx_strand_id
1 'polypeptide(L)'
;MQASLAAARAWLKDDPDEQTRAQLTKLLADAESGATEAIAELQNAFAGPLQFGTAGLRGPLGPGPARMNRVVVTRAAAGFAAWLTQQGAAGGKVIIGYDARYNSDVFARDTAEVFAAAGFQPLLIVEPTPTPVIAFGIGHYGCVAGIVVTASHNPPLDNGYKVYLGDGSQIAPPTDVEIAAEIARASESRLSEIPRSTSYETGYNELIRAYIGRAKTLVADDAPREIKWVYSAMHGVGGKIVDQAADAAGFPVGIPVASQQQPDPAFPTVSFPNPEEPGAIDLALALARQNDADLV
;
A
#
# COMPACT_ATOMS: atom_id res chain seq x y z
N MET A 1 -21.29 -19.20 -15.56
CA MET A 1 -21.98 -19.37 -14.26
C MET A 1 -21.48 -20.59 -13.50
N GLN A 2 -21.60 -21.83 -14.01
CA GLN A 2 -21.12 -23.01 -13.26
C GLN A 2 -19.59 -23.01 -13.01
N ALA A 3 -18.79 -22.61 -13.99
CA ALA A 3 -17.33 -22.52 -13.82
C ALA A 3 -16.91 -21.47 -12.78
N SER A 4 -17.60 -20.32 -12.74
CA SER A 4 -17.34 -19.26 -11.75
C SER A 4 -17.76 -19.66 -10.33
N LEU A 5 -18.87 -20.41 -10.17
CA LEU A 5 -19.30 -20.93 -8.87
C LEU A 5 -18.33 -21.97 -8.31
N ALA A 6 -17.83 -22.89 -9.15
CA ALA A 6 -16.85 -23.89 -8.72
C ALA A 6 -15.52 -23.22 -8.28
N ALA A 7 -15.02 -22.26 -9.07
CA ALA A 7 -13.83 -21.50 -8.74
C ALA A 7 -14.00 -20.71 -7.43
N ALA A 8 -15.15 -20.05 -7.24
CA ALA A 8 -15.46 -19.32 -6.02
C ALA A 8 -15.54 -20.23 -4.79
N ARG A 9 -16.13 -21.42 -4.90
CA ARG A 9 -16.15 -22.40 -3.80
C ARG A 9 -14.77 -22.95 -3.46
N ALA A 10 -13.90 -23.12 -4.45
CA ALA A 10 -12.51 -23.50 -4.22
C ALA A 10 -11.75 -22.37 -3.52
N TRP A 11 -11.89 -21.13 -3.99
CA TRP A 11 -11.31 -19.94 -3.39
C TRP A 11 -11.71 -19.77 -1.93
N LEU A 12 -13.00 -19.94 -1.61
CA LEU A 12 -13.53 -19.83 -0.24
C LEU A 12 -12.83 -20.76 0.76
N LYS A 13 -12.34 -21.93 0.31
CA LYS A 13 -11.61 -22.87 1.17
C LYS A 13 -10.19 -22.40 1.47
N ASP A 14 -9.58 -21.69 0.53
CA ASP A 14 -8.19 -21.24 0.58
C ASP A 14 -8.07 -19.82 1.18
N ASP A 15 -9.16 -19.06 1.21
CA ASP A 15 -9.21 -17.70 1.76
C ASP A 15 -9.06 -17.72 3.29
N PRO A 16 -8.02 -17.05 3.86
CA PRO A 16 -7.77 -17.03 5.30
C PRO A 16 -8.53 -15.91 6.03
N ASP A 17 -9.21 -15.02 5.29
CA ASP A 17 -9.83 -13.83 5.84
C ASP A 17 -11.33 -14.04 6.11
N GLU A 18 -11.77 -13.89 7.36
CA GLU A 18 -13.16 -14.12 7.72
C GLU A 18 -14.13 -13.15 7.03
N GLN A 19 -13.71 -11.91 6.78
CA GLN A 19 -14.53 -10.89 6.14
C GLN A 19 -14.76 -11.23 4.66
N THR A 20 -13.71 -11.51 3.89
CA THR A 20 -13.89 -11.87 2.46
C THR A 20 -14.54 -13.24 2.29
N ARG A 21 -14.31 -14.18 3.21
CA ARG A 21 -15.07 -15.45 3.25
C ARG A 21 -16.56 -15.23 3.47
N ALA A 22 -16.93 -14.37 4.43
CA ALA A 22 -18.34 -14.05 4.69
C ALA A 22 -19.00 -13.35 3.49
N GLN A 23 -18.30 -12.38 2.89
CA GLN A 23 -18.76 -11.70 1.67
C GLN A 23 -18.96 -12.69 0.52
N LEU A 24 -18.00 -13.58 0.27
CA LEU A 24 -18.08 -14.57 -0.80
C LEU A 24 -19.18 -15.60 -0.55
N THR A 25 -19.37 -16.02 0.71
CA THR A 25 -20.45 -16.94 1.10
C THR A 25 -21.82 -16.32 0.81
N LYS A 26 -22.01 -15.04 1.14
CA LYS A 26 -23.23 -14.31 0.81
C LYS A 26 -23.42 -14.18 -0.70
N LEU A 27 -22.39 -13.77 -1.43
CA LEU A 27 -22.44 -13.64 -2.90
C LEU A 27 -22.81 -14.97 -3.58
N LEU A 28 -22.26 -16.10 -3.10
CA LEU A 28 -22.61 -17.43 -3.60
C LEU A 28 -24.09 -17.75 -3.35
N ALA A 29 -24.59 -17.55 -2.12
CA ALA A 29 -25.98 -17.82 -1.79
C ALA A 29 -26.95 -16.94 -2.60
N ASP A 30 -26.67 -15.64 -2.70
CA ASP A 30 -27.47 -14.70 -3.47
C ASP A 30 -27.47 -15.07 -4.97
N ALA A 31 -26.32 -15.44 -5.54
CA ALA A 31 -26.23 -15.87 -6.93
C ALA A 31 -26.96 -17.19 -7.22
N GLU A 32 -26.93 -18.14 -6.28
CA GLU A 32 -27.68 -19.40 -6.39
C GLU A 32 -29.19 -19.20 -6.30
N SER A 33 -29.63 -18.14 -5.59
CA SER A 33 -31.03 -17.72 -5.56
C SER A 33 -31.49 -16.98 -6.83
N GLY A 34 -30.57 -16.72 -7.77
CA GLY A 34 -30.85 -16.05 -9.03
C GLY A 34 -30.69 -14.52 -9.01
N ALA A 35 -30.06 -13.94 -7.98
CA ALA A 35 -29.84 -12.50 -7.93
C ALA A 35 -28.84 -12.03 -8.99
N THR A 36 -29.30 -11.25 -9.97
CA THR A 36 -28.51 -10.80 -11.12
C THR A 36 -27.25 -10.04 -10.73
N GLU A 37 -27.33 -9.16 -9.73
CA GLU A 37 -26.18 -8.38 -9.25
C GLU A 37 -25.09 -9.27 -8.62
N ALA A 38 -25.49 -10.28 -7.84
CA ALA A 38 -24.55 -11.23 -7.24
C ALA A 38 -23.87 -12.11 -8.31
N ILE A 39 -24.62 -12.52 -9.34
CA ILE A 39 -24.06 -13.25 -10.49
C ILE A 39 -23.03 -12.40 -11.22
N ALA A 40 -23.34 -11.13 -11.49
CA ALA A 40 -22.44 -10.20 -12.17
C ALA A 40 -21.18 -9.92 -11.34
N GLU A 41 -21.31 -9.72 -10.03
CA GLU A 41 -20.16 -9.49 -9.15
C GLU A 41 -19.26 -10.73 -9.07
N LEU A 42 -19.82 -11.94 -8.96
CA LEU A 42 -19.02 -13.18 -9.02
C LEU A 42 -18.31 -13.32 -10.36
N GLN A 43 -18.95 -12.97 -11.47
CA GLN A 43 -18.30 -12.99 -12.79
C GLN A 43 -17.13 -12.00 -12.84
N ASN A 44 -17.30 -10.80 -12.27
CA ASN A 44 -16.26 -9.79 -12.24
C ASN A 44 -15.09 -10.18 -11.33
N ALA A 45 -15.38 -10.58 -10.09
CA ALA A 45 -14.40 -10.98 -9.09
C ALA A 45 -13.56 -12.21 -9.50
N PHE A 46 -14.10 -13.08 -10.36
CA PHE A 46 -13.47 -14.30 -10.86
C PHE A 46 -13.15 -14.26 -12.37
N ALA A 47 -13.12 -13.08 -12.99
CA ALA A 47 -12.78 -12.93 -14.41
C ALA A 47 -11.31 -13.26 -14.72
N GLY A 48 -10.44 -13.18 -13.71
CA GLY A 48 -9.00 -13.44 -13.80
C GLY A 48 -8.26 -12.82 -12.63
N PRO A 49 -6.94 -13.08 -12.48
CA PRO A 49 -6.13 -12.41 -11.48
C PRO A 49 -5.93 -10.92 -11.80
N LEU A 50 -5.75 -10.10 -10.77
CA LEU A 50 -5.22 -8.75 -10.93
C LEU A 50 -3.86 -8.81 -11.65
N GLN A 51 -3.66 -7.90 -12.61
CA GLN A 51 -2.41 -7.83 -13.36
C GLN A 51 -1.35 -7.11 -12.54
N PHE A 52 -0.18 -7.74 -12.39
CA PHE A 52 1.01 -7.13 -11.82
C PHE A 52 1.76 -6.40 -12.93
N GLY A 53 2.07 -5.12 -12.72
CA GLY A 53 2.84 -4.32 -13.66
C GLY A 53 3.78 -3.34 -12.96
N THR A 54 4.26 -2.33 -13.67
CA THR A 54 5.16 -1.29 -13.15
C THR A 54 4.63 -0.59 -11.89
N ALA A 55 3.31 -0.43 -11.78
CA ALA A 55 2.64 0.17 -10.64
C ALA A 55 2.30 -0.84 -9.53
N GLY A 56 2.76 -2.09 -9.63
CA GLY A 56 2.41 -3.19 -8.76
C GLY A 56 1.03 -3.77 -9.03
N LEU A 57 0.37 -4.31 -7.99
CA LEU A 57 -1.05 -4.68 -8.02
C LEU A 57 -1.92 -3.51 -7.57
N ARG A 58 -3.09 -3.35 -8.19
CA ARG A 58 -4.14 -2.44 -7.73
C ARG A 58 -5.50 -3.00 -8.05
N GLY A 59 -6.45 -2.78 -7.15
CA GLY A 59 -7.85 -3.11 -7.39
C GLY A 59 -8.71 -2.93 -6.14
N PRO A 60 -10.04 -3.07 -6.30
CA PRO A 60 -10.96 -2.99 -5.19
C PRO A 60 -10.74 -4.13 -4.21
N LEU A 61 -10.95 -3.85 -2.93
CA LEU A 61 -11.00 -4.86 -1.87
C LEU A 61 -12.18 -5.80 -2.09
N GLY A 62 -11.99 -7.09 -1.76
CA GLY A 62 -13.07 -8.07 -1.80
C GLY A 62 -12.59 -9.49 -2.09
N PRO A 63 -13.52 -10.46 -2.17
CA PRO A 63 -13.17 -11.85 -2.46
C PRO A 63 -12.84 -12.07 -3.94
N GLY A 64 -12.00 -13.06 -4.21
CA GLY A 64 -11.68 -13.51 -5.56
C GLY A 64 -10.36 -12.98 -6.13
N PRO A 65 -9.89 -13.56 -7.25
CA PRO A 65 -8.59 -13.23 -7.83
C PRO A 65 -8.50 -11.83 -8.46
N ALA A 66 -9.63 -11.21 -8.84
CA ALA A 66 -9.69 -9.86 -9.41
C ALA A 66 -9.86 -8.76 -8.34
N ARG A 67 -9.53 -9.06 -7.08
CA ARG A 67 -9.69 -8.16 -5.93
C ARG A 67 -8.42 -8.14 -5.08
N MET A 68 -8.19 -7.04 -4.38
CA MET A 68 -7.17 -7.00 -3.33
C MET A 68 -7.69 -7.72 -2.08
N ASN A 69 -6.95 -8.73 -1.65
CA ASN A 69 -7.23 -9.52 -0.45
C ASN A 69 -5.97 -10.26 0.00
N ARG A 70 -6.06 -10.94 1.15
CA ARG A 70 -4.93 -11.65 1.77
C ARG A 70 -4.38 -12.78 0.90
N VAL A 71 -5.23 -13.46 0.10
CA VAL A 71 -4.79 -14.52 -0.83
C VAL A 71 -3.92 -13.95 -1.93
N VAL A 72 -4.39 -12.87 -2.59
CA VAL A 72 -3.66 -12.21 -3.68
C VAL A 72 -2.34 -11.61 -3.18
N VAL A 73 -2.35 -10.95 -2.02
CA VAL A 73 -1.14 -10.36 -1.43
C VAL A 73 -0.12 -11.43 -1.03
N THR A 74 -0.56 -12.53 -0.42
CA THR A 74 0.33 -13.64 -0.04
C THR A 74 1.01 -14.26 -1.27
N ARG A 75 0.26 -14.46 -2.37
CA ARG A 75 0.82 -14.94 -3.65
C ARG A 75 1.77 -13.94 -4.29
N ALA A 76 1.44 -12.64 -4.21
CA ALA A 76 2.32 -11.57 -4.69
C ALA A 76 3.66 -11.55 -3.92
N ALA A 77 3.59 -11.65 -2.59
CA ALA A 77 4.77 -11.71 -1.73
C ALA A 77 5.63 -12.95 -2.00
N ALA A 78 5.00 -14.13 -2.17
CA ALA A 78 5.71 -15.37 -2.46
C ALA A 78 6.40 -15.32 -3.84
N GLY A 79 5.70 -14.83 -4.86
CA GLY A 79 6.28 -14.65 -6.19
C GLY A 79 7.44 -13.64 -6.20
N PHE A 80 7.29 -12.51 -5.50
CA PHE A 80 8.36 -11.51 -5.44
C PHE A 80 9.60 -12.02 -4.66
N ALA A 81 9.40 -12.73 -3.54
CA ALA A 81 10.49 -13.37 -2.80
C ALA A 81 11.23 -14.43 -3.64
N ALA A 82 10.49 -15.22 -4.42
CA ALA A 82 11.07 -16.19 -5.36
C ALA A 82 11.90 -15.50 -6.44
N TRP A 83 11.38 -14.42 -7.04
CA TRP A 83 12.11 -13.63 -8.03
C TRP A 83 13.40 -13.05 -7.44
N LEU A 84 13.34 -12.40 -6.28
CA LEU A 84 14.53 -11.85 -5.59
C LEU A 84 15.59 -12.92 -5.30
N THR A 85 15.15 -14.14 -4.93
CA THR A 85 16.05 -15.27 -4.71
C THR A 85 16.79 -15.64 -6.00
N GLN A 86 16.09 -15.67 -7.14
CA GLN A 86 16.71 -15.93 -8.45
C GLN A 86 17.68 -14.83 -8.88
N GLN A 87 17.45 -13.59 -8.46
CA GLN A 87 18.37 -12.46 -8.66
C GLN A 87 19.57 -12.47 -7.70
N GLY A 88 19.72 -13.50 -6.85
CA GLY A 88 20.85 -13.62 -5.93
C GLY A 88 20.74 -12.76 -4.67
N ALA A 89 19.53 -12.25 -4.35
CA ALA A 89 19.29 -11.39 -3.20
C ALA A 89 18.81 -12.13 -1.94
N ALA A 90 18.87 -13.47 -1.93
CA ALA A 90 18.46 -14.30 -0.80
C ALA A 90 19.17 -13.90 0.51
N GLY A 91 18.44 -13.92 1.62
CA GLY A 91 18.97 -13.46 2.92
C GLY A 91 19.01 -11.94 3.09
N GLY A 92 18.70 -11.17 2.04
CA GLY A 92 18.70 -9.72 2.07
C GLY A 92 17.62 -9.12 2.97
N LYS A 93 17.87 -7.88 3.42
CA LYS A 93 16.88 -7.10 4.18
C LYS A 93 15.82 -6.53 3.25
N VAL A 94 14.55 -6.54 3.67
CA VAL A 94 13.42 -6.03 2.87
C VAL A 94 12.58 -5.11 3.74
N ILE A 95 12.44 -3.85 3.36
CA ILE A 95 11.59 -2.91 4.10
C ILE A 95 10.14 -2.99 3.59
N ILE A 96 9.17 -3.07 4.50
CA ILE A 96 7.76 -3.20 4.17
C ILE A 96 7.01 -2.09 4.90
N GLY A 97 6.30 -1.25 4.16
CA GLY A 97 5.45 -0.20 4.73
C GLY A 97 4.08 -0.15 4.08
N TYR A 98 3.22 0.72 4.60
CA TYR A 98 1.83 0.80 4.17
C TYR A 98 1.21 2.17 4.44
N ASP A 99 0.13 2.49 3.72
CA ASP A 99 -0.72 3.66 3.99
C ASP A 99 -1.90 3.34 4.91
N ALA A 100 -2.75 4.32 5.22
CA ALA A 100 -3.84 4.15 6.17
C ALA A 100 -5.11 3.49 5.59
N ARG A 101 -5.09 2.94 4.37
CA ARG A 101 -6.27 2.31 3.75
C ARG A 101 -6.70 1.05 4.50
N TYR A 102 -7.96 0.66 4.32
CA TYR A 102 -8.47 -0.60 4.86
C TYR A 102 -7.58 -1.79 4.46
N ASN A 103 -7.22 -2.61 5.46
CA ASN A 103 -6.38 -3.80 5.35
C ASN A 103 -4.92 -3.57 4.92
N SER A 104 -4.47 -2.32 4.77
CA SER A 104 -3.08 -2.03 4.39
C SER A 104 -2.06 -2.60 5.40
N ASP A 105 -2.37 -2.52 6.70
CA ASP A 105 -1.58 -3.08 7.79
C ASP A 105 -1.58 -4.62 7.80
N VAL A 106 -2.74 -5.24 7.52
CA VAL A 106 -2.90 -6.70 7.41
C VAL A 106 -2.07 -7.24 6.26
N PHE A 107 -2.14 -6.62 5.08
CA PHE A 107 -1.39 -7.02 3.90
C PHE A 107 0.13 -6.84 4.08
N ALA A 108 0.56 -5.77 4.77
CA ALA A 108 1.97 -5.56 5.08
C ALA A 108 2.50 -6.64 6.04
N ARG A 109 1.73 -7.01 7.07
CA ARG A 109 2.07 -8.11 7.97
C ARG A 109 2.13 -9.44 7.23
N ASP A 110 1.16 -9.71 6.36
CA ASP A 110 1.13 -10.95 5.59
C ASP A 110 2.37 -11.09 4.70
N THR A 111 2.81 -9.98 4.13
CA THR A 111 4.04 -9.90 3.32
C THR A 111 5.27 -10.17 4.16
N ALA A 112 5.39 -9.55 5.33
CA ALA A 112 6.53 -9.77 6.22
C ALA A 112 6.64 -11.25 6.62
N GLU A 113 5.51 -11.90 6.92
CA GLU A 113 5.50 -13.30 7.30
C GLU A 113 5.95 -14.25 6.18
N VAL A 114 5.54 -13.97 4.94
CA VAL A 114 5.94 -14.74 3.75
C VAL A 114 7.42 -14.54 3.44
N PHE A 115 7.90 -13.29 3.47
CA PHE A 115 9.31 -12.99 3.23
C PHE A 115 10.24 -13.60 4.29
N ALA A 116 9.86 -13.54 5.56
CA ALA A 116 10.60 -14.19 6.64
C ALA A 116 10.72 -15.70 6.42
N ALA A 117 9.63 -16.35 6.00
CA ALA A 117 9.64 -17.79 5.73
C ALA A 117 10.43 -18.16 4.47
N ALA A 118 10.51 -17.25 3.50
CA ALA A 118 11.37 -17.38 2.33
C ALA A 118 12.86 -17.12 2.61
N GLY A 119 13.22 -16.82 3.87
CA GLY A 119 14.62 -16.65 4.30
C GLY A 119 15.18 -15.23 4.14
N PHE A 120 14.34 -14.22 3.90
CA PHE A 120 14.74 -12.82 3.93
C PHE A 120 14.73 -12.26 5.36
N GLN A 121 15.18 -11.03 5.53
CA GLN A 121 15.13 -10.28 6.79
C GLN A 121 14.13 -9.11 6.66
N PRO A 122 12.83 -9.33 6.90
CA PRO A 122 11.85 -8.26 6.72
C PRO A 122 11.95 -7.25 7.87
N LEU A 123 11.86 -5.97 7.52
CA LEU A 123 11.66 -4.85 8.42
C LEU A 123 10.28 -4.26 8.17
N LEU A 124 9.31 -4.59 9.02
CA LEU A 124 7.95 -4.08 8.94
C LEU A 124 7.84 -2.73 9.62
N ILE A 125 7.43 -1.70 8.87
CA ILE A 125 7.12 -0.38 9.41
C ILE A 125 5.69 -0.38 9.95
N VAL A 126 5.54 -0.29 11.28
CA VAL A 126 4.29 -0.61 12.00
C VAL A 126 3.31 0.56 12.16
N GLU A 127 3.59 1.70 11.53
CA GLU A 127 2.66 2.82 11.44
C GLU A 127 2.45 3.24 9.99
N PRO A 128 1.26 3.75 9.63
CA PRO A 128 1.01 4.30 8.31
C PRO A 128 2.06 5.36 7.94
N THR A 129 2.77 5.14 6.83
CA THR A 129 3.98 5.88 6.49
C THR A 129 3.99 6.24 4.99
N PRO A 130 4.35 7.48 4.61
CA PRO A 130 4.42 7.86 3.20
C PRO A 130 5.37 6.97 2.39
N THR A 131 4.94 6.62 1.17
CA THR A 131 5.75 5.91 0.17
C THR A 131 7.20 6.44 0.05
N PRO A 132 7.47 7.76 -0.05
CA PRO A 132 8.84 8.26 -0.17
C PRO A 132 9.72 7.99 1.06
N VAL A 133 9.13 7.87 2.25
CA VAL A 133 9.88 7.52 3.48
C VAL A 133 10.28 6.05 3.46
N ILE A 134 9.39 5.17 2.99
CA ILE A 134 9.72 3.74 2.80
C ILE A 134 10.80 3.57 1.73
N ALA A 135 10.67 4.28 0.60
CA ALA A 135 11.67 4.26 -0.46
C ALA A 135 13.05 4.76 0.00
N PHE A 136 13.09 5.82 0.80
CA PHE A 136 14.33 6.27 1.47
C PHE A 136 14.93 5.18 2.36
N GLY A 137 14.09 4.45 3.10
CA GLY A 137 14.49 3.36 3.97
C GLY A 137 15.25 2.23 3.26
N ILE A 138 15.01 2.03 1.95
CA ILE A 138 15.72 1.01 1.16
C ILE A 138 17.23 1.26 1.20
N GLY A 139 17.65 2.47 0.81
CA GLY A 139 19.06 2.85 0.82
C GLY A 139 19.61 2.99 2.24
N HIS A 140 18.82 3.56 3.16
CA HIS A 140 19.24 3.78 4.55
C HIS A 140 19.59 2.49 5.30
N TYR A 141 18.81 1.42 5.10
CA TYR A 141 19.04 0.13 5.75
C TYR A 141 19.79 -0.89 4.89
N GLY A 142 20.18 -0.53 3.66
CA GLY A 142 20.80 -1.47 2.71
C GLY A 142 19.88 -2.63 2.33
N CYS A 143 18.57 -2.35 2.16
CA CYS A 143 17.60 -3.35 1.76
C CYS A 143 17.81 -3.75 0.30
N VAL A 144 17.55 -5.02 -0.02
CA VAL A 144 17.55 -5.54 -1.40
C VAL A 144 16.26 -5.21 -2.14
N ALA A 145 15.20 -4.85 -1.41
CA ALA A 145 13.92 -4.45 -1.95
C ALA A 145 13.10 -3.66 -0.92
N GLY A 146 12.08 -2.94 -1.42
CA GLY A 146 11.04 -2.33 -0.61
C GLY A 146 9.64 -2.72 -1.11
N ILE A 147 8.69 -2.88 -0.21
CA ILE A 147 7.27 -3.06 -0.53
C ILE A 147 6.46 -1.96 0.14
N VAL A 148 5.52 -1.39 -0.61
CA VAL A 148 4.56 -0.41 -0.07
C VAL A 148 3.15 -0.86 -0.41
N VAL A 149 2.36 -1.15 0.62
CA VAL A 149 0.92 -1.45 0.49
C VAL A 149 0.15 -0.14 0.43
N THR A 150 -0.31 0.21 -0.77
CA THR A 150 -1.04 1.45 -1.03
C THR A 150 -1.62 1.44 -2.43
N ALA A 151 -2.83 1.99 -2.58
CA ALA A 151 -3.40 2.33 -3.89
C ALA A 151 -3.15 3.79 -4.29
N SER A 152 -2.26 4.51 -3.60
CA SER A 152 -1.95 5.91 -3.89
C SER A 152 -3.20 6.80 -3.79
N HIS A 153 -3.66 7.37 -4.90
CA HIS A 153 -4.81 8.26 -4.99
C HIS A 153 -6.12 7.54 -5.36
N ASN A 154 -6.10 6.21 -5.57
CA ASN A 154 -7.29 5.46 -5.97
C ASN A 154 -8.45 5.62 -4.95
N PRO A 155 -9.70 5.26 -5.32
CA PRO A 155 -10.86 5.37 -4.43
C PRO A 155 -10.66 4.65 -3.08
N PRO A 156 -11.41 5.00 -2.02
CA PRO A 156 -11.23 4.46 -0.66
C PRO A 156 -11.27 2.93 -0.55
N LEU A 157 -12.09 2.28 -1.38
CA LEU A 157 -12.25 0.82 -1.39
C LEU A 157 -11.20 0.09 -2.23
N ASP A 158 -10.30 0.81 -2.90
CA ASP A 158 -9.14 0.23 -3.56
C ASP A 158 -7.96 0.11 -2.59
N ASN A 159 -7.21 -0.99 -2.75
CA ASN A 159 -5.88 -1.12 -2.17
C ASN A 159 -4.86 -1.49 -3.28
N GLY A 160 -3.59 -1.58 -2.92
CA GLY A 160 -2.53 -1.88 -3.88
C GLY A 160 -1.26 -2.40 -3.22
N TYR A 161 -0.37 -2.93 -4.04
CA TYR A 161 0.85 -3.57 -3.61
C TYR A 161 1.98 -3.19 -4.57
N LYS A 162 2.85 -2.28 -4.15
CA LYS A 162 3.97 -1.76 -4.96
C LYS A 162 5.28 -2.35 -4.48
N VAL A 163 6.20 -2.56 -5.41
CA VAL A 163 7.55 -3.04 -5.09
C VAL A 163 8.62 -2.13 -5.67
N TYR A 164 9.75 -2.07 -4.98
CA TYR A 164 10.93 -1.29 -5.29
C TYR A 164 12.15 -2.21 -5.19
N LEU A 165 13.15 -1.98 -6.04
CA LEU A 165 14.42 -2.71 -6.01
C LEU A 165 15.41 -2.05 -5.04
N GLY A 166 16.53 -2.72 -4.76
CA GLY A 166 17.52 -2.28 -3.75
C GLY A 166 18.21 -0.95 -4.03
N ASP A 167 18.15 -0.46 -5.27
CA ASP A 167 18.59 0.90 -5.65
C ASP A 167 17.52 1.98 -5.37
N GLY A 168 16.37 1.58 -4.83
CA GLY A 168 15.23 2.44 -4.56
C GLY A 168 14.37 2.73 -5.79
N SER A 169 14.69 2.17 -6.95
CA SER A 169 13.91 2.37 -8.18
C SER A 169 12.59 1.60 -8.12
N GLN A 170 11.56 2.20 -8.71
CA GLN A 170 10.33 1.48 -9.01
C GLN A 170 10.57 0.56 -10.22
N ILE A 171 9.99 -0.63 -10.18
CA ILE A 171 10.12 -1.63 -11.26
C ILE A 171 9.56 -1.14 -12.61
N ALA A 172 10.22 -1.57 -13.69
CA ALA A 172 9.85 -1.31 -15.08
C ALA A 172 10.08 -2.59 -15.93
N PRO A 173 9.57 -2.67 -17.17
CA PRO A 173 9.84 -3.81 -18.03
C PRO A 173 11.33 -4.00 -18.29
N PRO A 174 11.85 -5.25 -18.31
CA PRO A 174 11.11 -6.52 -18.24
C PRO A 174 10.86 -7.06 -16.81
N THR A 175 11.36 -6.39 -15.76
CA THR A 175 11.31 -6.88 -14.37
C THR A 175 9.90 -7.12 -13.86
N ASP A 176 8.94 -6.27 -14.23
CA ASP A 176 7.54 -6.44 -13.84
C ASP A 176 6.92 -7.74 -14.42
N VAL A 177 7.23 -8.07 -15.66
CA VAL A 177 6.79 -9.31 -16.33
C VAL A 177 7.42 -10.54 -15.68
N GLU A 178 8.70 -10.48 -15.32
CA GLU A 178 9.38 -11.57 -14.62
C GLU A 178 8.77 -11.83 -13.24
N ILE A 179 8.52 -10.77 -12.46
CA ILE A 179 7.85 -10.89 -11.16
C ILE A 179 6.44 -11.42 -11.35
N ALA A 180 5.69 -10.94 -12.34
CA ALA A 180 4.34 -11.44 -12.64
C ALA A 180 4.33 -12.94 -12.94
N ALA A 181 5.34 -13.46 -13.65
CA ALA A 181 5.48 -14.89 -13.93
C ALA A 181 5.73 -15.70 -12.65
N GLU A 182 6.54 -15.19 -11.72
CA GLU A 182 6.76 -15.83 -10.43
C GLU A 182 5.51 -15.81 -9.54
N ILE A 183 4.72 -14.72 -9.58
CA ILE A 183 3.42 -14.64 -8.90
C ILE A 183 2.44 -15.67 -9.47
N ALA A 184 2.42 -15.83 -10.80
CA ALA A 184 1.60 -16.85 -11.46
C ALA A 184 1.98 -18.26 -10.99
N ARG A 185 3.29 -18.57 -10.92
CA ARG A 185 3.78 -19.86 -10.39
C ARG A 185 3.40 -20.07 -8.93
N ALA A 186 3.56 -19.06 -8.08
CA ALA A 186 3.14 -19.12 -6.67
C ALA A 186 1.62 -19.35 -6.52
N SER A 187 0.84 -18.95 -7.53
CA SER A 187 -0.62 -19.13 -7.55
C SER A 187 -1.07 -20.54 -7.91
N GLU A 188 -0.17 -21.42 -8.37
CA GLU A 188 -0.46 -22.83 -8.65
C GLU A 188 -0.56 -23.67 -7.37
N SER A 189 0.05 -23.21 -6.27
CA SER A 189 0.01 -23.86 -4.96
C SER A 189 -1.20 -23.41 -4.14
N ARG A 190 -1.64 -24.27 -3.21
CA ARG A 190 -2.66 -23.87 -2.22
C ARG A 190 -2.06 -22.82 -1.30
N LEU A 191 -2.87 -21.89 -0.81
CA LEU A 191 -2.38 -20.86 0.11
C LEU A 191 -1.76 -21.47 1.38
N SER A 192 -2.34 -22.56 1.88
CA SER A 192 -1.81 -23.31 3.03
C SER A 192 -0.40 -23.90 2.83
N GLU A 193 0.07 -23.98 1.58
CA GLU A 193 1.41 -24.49 1.23
C GLU A 193 2.44 -23.35 1.15
N ILE A 194 2.02 -22.08 1.16
CA ILE A 194 2.92 -20.93 1.22
C ILE A 194 3.37 -20.76 2.68
N PRO A 195 4.66 -20.99 3.00
CA PRO A 195 5.13 -20.95 4.38
C PRO A 195 5.09 -19.53 4.96
N ARG A 196 4.92 -19.43 6.28
CA ARG A 196 4.84 -18.16 7.02
C ARG A 196 5.70 -18.24 8.28
N SER A 197 6.32 -17.13 8.64
CA SER A 197 7.19 -17.03 9.81
C SER A 197 7.04 -15.66 10.46
N THR A 198 6.91 -15.61 11.78
CA THR A 198 6.88 -14.34 12.52
C THR A 198 8.28 -13.80 12.84
N SER A 199 9.32 -14.38 12.23
CA SER A 199 10.72 -13.97 12.41
C SER A 199 11.05 -12.76 11.53
N TYR A 200 10.47 -11.60 11.84
CA TYR A 200 10.76 -10.32 11.20
C TYR A 200 10.98 -9.23 12.24
N GLU A 201 11.68 -8.16 11.84
CA GLU A 201 11.89 -6.98 12.66
C GLU A 201 10.77 -5.96 12.44
N THR A 202 10.55 -5.11 13.45
CA THR A 202 9.64 -3.96 13.34
C THR A 202 10.40 -2.66 13.52
N GLY A 203 9.96 -1.61 12.82
CA GLY A 203 10.57 -0.29 12.87
C GLY A 203 9.57 0.83 12.68
N TYR A 204 9.95 2.05 13.07
CA TYR A 204 9.25 3.29 12.72
C TYR A 204 10.10 4.51 13.09
N ASN A 205 10.35 4.71 14.38
CA ASN A 205 10.96 5.93 14.91
C ASN A 205 12.34 6.27 14.33
N GLU A 206 13.20 5.27 14.11
CA GLU A 206 14.54 5.50 13.56
C GLU A 206 14.47 5.87 12.07
N LEU A 207 13.60 5.22 11.29
CA LEU A 207 13.35 5.56 9.88
C LEU A 207 12.86 7.00 9.75
N ILE A 208 11.86 7.40 10.54
CA ILE A 208 11.33 8.76 10.51
C ILE A 208 12.44 9.76 10.88
N ARG A 209 13.18 9.50 11.97
CA ARG A 209 14.29 10.38 12.38
C ARG A 209 15.34 10.55 11.29
N ALA A 210 15.74 9.46 10.63
CA ALA A 210 16.72 9.49 9.55
C ALA A 210 16.19 10.28 8.34
N TYR A 211 14.93 10.05 7.95
CA TYR A 211 14.29 10.77 6.85
C TYR A 211 14.20 12.28 7.12
N ILE A 212 13.70 12.67 8.31
CA ILE A 212 13.60 14.07 8.74
C ILE A 212 14.97 14.71 8.84
N GLY A 213 15.95 14.00 9.40
CA GLY A 213 17.35 14.43 9.44
C GLY A 213 17.90 14.72 8.05
N ARG A 214 17.63 13.87 7.06
CA ARG A 214 18.01 14.09 5.67
C ARG A 214 17.28 15.29 5.07
N ALA A 215 15.96 15.37 5.23
CA ALA A 215 15.14 16.47 4.69
C ALA A 215 15.64 17.84 5.17
N LYS A 216 15.99 17.96 6.46
CA LYS A 216 16.59 19.15 7.05
C LYS A 216 17.83 19.62 6.29
N THR A 217 18.72 18.70 5.91
CA THR A 217 19.98 19.05 5.21
C THR A 217 19.79 19.60 3.79
N LEU A 218 18.57 19.49 3.22
CA LEU A 218 18.27 20.01 1.89
C LEU A 218 17.92 21.50 1.90
N VAL A 219 17.64 22.07 3.07
CA VAL A 219 17.35 23.49 3.21
C VAL A 219 18.64 24.20 3.62
N ALA A 220 19.03 25.23 2.86
CA ALA A 220 20.20 26.02 3.18
C ALA A 220 20.02 26.74 4.53
N ASP A 221 21.13 26.91 5.26
CA ASP A 221 21.10 27.56 6.58
C ASP A 221 20.64 29.03 6.49
N ASP A 222 20.87 29.69 5.36
CA ASP A 222 20.47 31.07 5.07
C ASP A 222 19.12 31.20 4.33
N ALA A 223 18.41 30.08 4.10
CA ALA A 223 17.12 30.10 3.43
C ALA A 223 16.08 30.86 4.29
N PRO A 224 15.30 31.80 3.71
CA PRO A 224 14.23 32.49 4.41
C PRO A 224 13.17 31.53 4.96
N ARG A 225 12.78 31.71 6.23
CA ARG A 225 11.82 30.82 6.92
C ARG A 225 10.47 31.45 7.20
N GLU A 226 10.36 32.76 7.07
CA GLU A 226 9.10 33.46 7.23
C GLU A 226 8.19 33.12 6.05
N ILE A 227 7.21 32.25 6.30
CA ILE A 227 6.18 31.86 5.35
C ILE A 227 4.93 31.46 6.12
N LYS A 228 3.77 31.92 5.67
CA LYS A 228 2.47 31.47 6.15
C LYS A 228 1.93 30.46 5.15
N TRP A 229 1.73 29.22 5.56
CA TRP A 229 1.38 28.15 4.64
C TRP A 229 0.25 27.29 5.20
N VAL A 230 -0.58 26.77 4.32
CA VAL A 230 -1.63 25.81 4.63
C VAL A 230 -1.18 24.44 4.14
N TYR A 231 -1.54 23.40 4.87
CA TYR A 231 -1.31 22.02 4.43
C TYR A 231 -2.56 21.17 4.63
N SER A 232 -2.81 20.30 3.66
CA SER A 232 -3.79 19.23 3.78
C SER A 232 -3.13 17.89 3.49
N ALA A 233 -3.23 16.97 4.45
CA ALA A 233 -2.86 15.58 4.21
C ALA A 233 -3.91 14.83 3.37
N MET A 234 -5.09 15.43 3.14
CA MET A 234 -6.24 14.80 2.47
C MET A 234 -6.58 13.41 3.01
N HIS A 235 -6.54 13.24 4.35
CA HIS A 235 -6.70 11.96 5.05
C HIS A 235 -5.61 10.91 4.73
N GLY A 236 -4.54 11.31 4.06
CA GLY A 236 -3.36 10.51 3.81
C GLY A 236 -2.39 10.50 4.99
N VAL A 237 -1.22 9.92 4.74
CA VAL A 237 -0.21 9.63 5.78
C VAL A 237 0.91 10.68 5.86
N GLY A 238 0.77 11.80 5.14
CA GLY A 238 1.80 12.84 5.03
C GLY A 238 1.89 13.81 6.20
N GLY A 239 0.77 14.09 6.88
CA GLY A 239 0.65 15.18 7.88
C GLY A 239 1.75 15.18 8.94
N LYS A 240 1.87 14.09 9.70
CA LYS A 240 2.89 13.97 10.75
C LYS A 240 4.32 14.15 10.24
N ILE A 241 4.60 13.73 9.00
CA ILE A 241 5.95 13.79 8.42
C ILE A 241 6.26 15.21 7.94
N VAL A 242 5.29 15.87 7.31
CA VAL A 242 5.41 17.28 6.88
C VAL A 242 5.58 18.19 8.09
N ASP A 243 4.79 17.99 9.15
CA ASP A 243 4.90 18.76 10.39
C ASP A 243 6.31 18.62 11.02
N GLN A 244 6.81 17.38 11.15
CA GLN A 244 8.16 17.12 11.69
C GLN A 244 9.27 17.66 10.80
N ALA A 245 9.11 17.60 9.47
CA ALA A 245 10.13 18.09 8.52
C ALA A 245 10.22 19.61 8.54
N ALA A 246 9.07 20.29 8.57
CA ALA A 246 8.99 21.74 8.67
C ALA A 246 9.62 22.24 9.98
N ASP A 247 9.24 21.63 11.11
CA ASP A 247 9.80 21.97 12.43
C ASP A 247 11.31 21.74 12.50
N ALA A 248 11.79 20.55 12.07
CA ALA A 248 13.21 20.23 12.09
C ALA A 248 14.04 21.15 11.17
N ALA A 249 13.45 21.61 10.07
CA ALA A 249 14.06 22.59 9.20
C ALA A 249 14.03 24.00 9.81
N GLY A 250 13.10 24.33 10.70
CA GLY A 250 12.94 25.68 11.29
C GLY A 250 11.90 26.56 10.60
N PHE A 251 10.97 25.97 9.85
CA PHE A 251 9.80 26.69 9.33
C PHE A 251 8.72 26.85 10.41
N PRO A 252 7.89 27.91 10.35
CA PRO A 252 6.70 28.03 11.17
C PRO A 252 5.77 26.83 11.01
N VAL A 253 5.05 26.50 12.08
CA VAL A 253 3.98 25.49 12.04
C VAL A 253 2.95 25.88 10.98
N GLY A 254 2.73 25.00 10.01
CA GLY A 254 1.72 25.19 8.96
C GLY A 254 0.31 25.23 9.54
N ILE A 255 -0.61 25.84 8.81
CA ILE A 255 -2.03 25.89 9.17
C ILE A 255 -2.68 24.62 8.62
N PRO A 256 -3.02 23.62 9.45
CA PRO A 256 -3.57 22.37 8.94
C PRO A 256 -5.03 22.56 8.54
N VAL A 257 -5.44 21.94 7.43
CA VAL A 257 -6.87 21.71 7.17
C VAL A 257 -7.36 20.66 8.17
N ALA A 258 -7.90 21.13 9.29
CA ALA A 258 -8.21 20.29 10.45
C ALA A 258 -9.08 19.06 10.11
N SER A 259 -10.03 19.20 9.18
CA SER A 259 -10.90 18.10 8.73
C SER A 259 -10.21 17.07 7.83
N GLN A 260 -8.97 17.30 7.40
CA GLN A 260 -8.21 16.44 6.48
C GLN A 260 -6.83 16.05 7.02
N GLN A 261 -6.48 16.42 8.26
CA GLN A 261 -5.13 16.26 8.80
C GLN A 261 -4.82 14.82 9.24
N GLN A 262 -5.80 14.12 9.82
CA GLN A 262 -5.61 12.76 10.33
C GLN A 262 -5.83 11.73 9.23
N PRO A 263 -5.05 10.63 9.20
CA PRO A 263 -5.32 9.55 8.27
C PRO A 263 -6.71 8.94 8.48
N ASP A 264 -7.48 8.78 7.41
CA ASP A 264 -8.82 8.16 7.43
C ASP A 264 -9.00 7.29 6.17
N PRO A 265 -9.17 5.96 6.29
CA PRO A 265 -9.32 5.06 5.14
C PRO A 265 -10.56 5.33 4.29
N ALA A 266 -11.57 6.04 4.82
CA ALA A 266 -12.78 6.39 4.09
C ALA A 266 -12.64 7.67 3.24
N PHE A 267 -11.59 8.48 3.48
CA PHE A 267 -11.37 9.77 2.83
C PHE A 267 -12.64 10.66 2.79
N PRO A 268 -13.33 10.90 3.91
CA PRO A 268 -14.73 11.36 3.95
C PRO A 268 -15.01 12.73 3.32
N THR A 269 -13.99 13.53 3.06
CA THR A 269 -14.14 14.88 2.48
C THR A 269 -13.88 14.93 0.98
N VAL A 270 -13.40 13.84 0.36
CA VAL A 270 -13.03 13.80 -1.06
C VAL A 270 -13.50 12.50 -1.69
N SER A 271 -14.01 12.56 -2.92
CA SER A 271 -14.35 11.36 -3.69
C SER A 271 -13.10 10.60 -4.16
N PHE A 272 -12.02 11.32 -4.39
CA PHE A 272 -10.74 10.80 -4.87
C PHE A 272 -9.59 11.57 -4.21
N PRO A 273 -8.71 10.92 -3.44
CA PRO A 273 -7.63 11.58 -2.71
C PRO A 273 -6.44 11.92 -3.62
N ASN A 274 -6.67 12.73 -4.65
CA ASN A 274 -5.66 13.28 -5.55
C ASN A 274 -5.73 14.80 -5.54
N PRO A 275 -4.65 15.52 -5.15
CA PRO A 275 -4.65 16.98 -5.14
C PRO A 275 -4.81 17.61 -6.53
N GLU A 276 -4.62 16.86 -7.62
CA GLU A 276 -4.82 17.33 -8.99
C GLU A 276 -6.30 17.32 -9.44
N GLU A 277 -7.18 16.66 -8.67
CA GLU A 277 -8.61 16.58 -9.02
C GLU A 277 -9.32 17.90 -8.69
N PRO A 278 -10.19 18.42 -9.60
CA PRO A 278 -11.01 19.57 -9.30
C PRO A 278 -11.82 19.38 -8.01
N GLY A 279 -11.70 20.34 -7.09
CA GLY A 279 -12.38 20.32 -5.79
C GLY A 279 -11.61 19.63 -4.65
N ALA A 280 -10.56 18.87 -4.94
CA ALA A 280 -9.84 18.09 -3.94
C ALA A 280 -9.10 18.95 -2.90
N ILE A 281 -8.61 20.12 -3.32
CA ILE A 281 -7.87 21.08 -2.49
C ILE A 281 -8.68 22.33 -2.11
N ASP A 282 -10.00 22.35 -2.37
CA ASP A 282 -10.84 23.53 -2.13
C ASP A 282 -10.84 23.96 -0.66
N LEU A 283 -10.83 23.01 0.28
CA LEU A 283 -10.74 23.29 1.72
C LEU A 283 -9.42 23.98 2.07
N ALA A 284 -8.31 23.55 1.46
CA ALA A 284 -7.00 24.16 1.67
C ALA A 284 -6.94 25.56 1.07
N LEU A 285 -7.44 25.76 -0.16
CA LEU A 285 -7.51 27.07 -0.81
C LEU A 285 -8.42 28.05 -0.06
N ALA A 286 -9.56 27.59 0.46
CA ALA A 286 -10.45 28.41 1.28
C ALA A 286 -9.77 28.85 2.58
N LEU A 287 -9.10 27.92 3.27
CA LEU A 287 -8.38 28.22 4.50
C LEU A 287 -7.20 29.18 4.26
N ALA A 288 -6.50 29.02 3.13
CA ALA A 288 -5.41 29.90 2.73
C ALA A 288 -5.89 31.34 2.53
N ARG A 289 -7.02 31.54 1.83
CA ARG A 289 -7.64 32.86 1.65
C ARG A 289 -8.11 33.49 2.98
N GLN A 290 -8.65 32.69 3.90
CA GLN A 290 -9.08 33.18 5.21
C GLN A 290 -7.91 33.63 6.09
N ASN A 291 -6.74 33.09 5.83
CA ASN A 291 -5.55 33.34 6.63
C ASN A 291 -4.51 34.18 5.87
N ASP A 292 -4.78 34.67 4.66
CA ASP A 292 -3.77 35.35 3.84
C ASP A 292 -2.45 34.53 3.75
N ALA A 293 -2.56 33.23 3.50
CA ALA A 293 -1.40 32.35 3.38
C ALA A 293 -0.67 32.54 2.04
N ASP A 294 0.66 32.46 2.08
CA ASP A 294 1.57 32.60 0.94
C ASP A 294 1.62 31.33 0.07
N LEU A 295 1.37 30.15 0.69
CA LEU A 295 1.51 28.84 0.06
C LEU A 295 0.40 27.88 0.53
N VAL A 296 -0.03 27.01 -0.39
CA VAL A 296 -0.83 25.81 -0.15
C VAL A 296 -0.08 24.60 -0.65
#